data_AF-A0A2A3EDZ0-F1
#
_entry.id   AF-A0A2A3EDZ0-F1
#
_cell.length_a   1.000
_cell.length_b   1.000
_cell.length_c   1.000
_cell.angle_alpha   90.00
_cell.angle_beta   90.00
_cell.angle_gamma   90.00
#
_symmetry.space_group_name_H-M   'P 1'
#
loop_
_entity.id
_entity.type
_entity.pdbx_description
1 polymer ?
#
loop_
_entity_poly.entity_id
_entity_poly.type
_entity_poly.pdbx_seq_one_letter_code
_entity_poly.pdbx_strand_id
1 'polypeptide(L)'
;MLGGKMQGLTKESLKKNSMLLPLFFCIGFGAFAATGYLLRLAFRSPDVTWNSRSNPEPWNEYKNKDYKFISVRDTTNYRATPPQY
;
A
#
# COMPACT_ATOMS: atom_id res chain seq x y z
N MET A 1 -16.88 -38.71 -11.81
CA MET A 1 -17.40 -37.68 -12.74
C MET A 1 -17.45 -36.35 -12.01
N LEU A 2 -16.42 -35.50 -12.03
CA LEU A 2 -16.50 -34.09 -11.62
C LEU A 2 -15.17 -33.39 -11.91
N GLY A 3 -15.07 -32.81 -13.10
CA GLY A 3 -13.89 -32.11 -13.59
C GLY A 3 -14.27 -31.19 -14.75
N GLY A 4 -15.35 -30.42 -14.57
CA GLY A 4 -15.75 -29.42 -15.55
C GLY A 4 -14.78 -28.25 -15.48
N LYS A 5 -13.99 -28.04 -16.54
CA LYS A 5 -13.22 -26.80 -16.74
C LYS A 5 -14.18 -25.61 -16.59
N MET A 6 -14.00 -24.79 -15.55
CA MET A 6 -14.82 -23.60 -15.32
C MET A 6 -14.58 -22.61 -16.46
N GLN A 7 -15.61 -22.36 -17.26
CA GLN A 7 -15.57 -21.35 -18.32
C GLN A 7 -15.46 -19.96 -17.67
N GLY A 8 -14.45 -19.18 -18.06
CA GLY A 8 -14.17 -17.85 -17.48
C GLY A 8 -12.83 -17.73 -16.74
N LEU A 9 -12.23 -18.83 -16.26
CA LEU A 9 -10.92 -18.81 -15.55
C LEU A 9 -9.76 -19.37 -16.39
N THR A 10 -10.05 -19.96 -17.55
CA THR A 10 -9.04 -20.46 -18.49
C THR A 10 -8.58 -19.37 -19.45
N LYS A 11 -7.28 -19.36 -19.78
CA LYS A 11 -6.66 -18.42 -20.74
C LYS A 11 -7.37 -18.41 -22.10
N GLU A 12 -7.95 -19.55 -22.49
CA GLU A 12 -8.73 -19.73 -23.72
C GLU A 12 -10.09 -19.00 -23.66
N SER A 13 -10.75 -18.99 -22.49
CA SER A 13 -12.01 -18.26 -22.27
C SER A 13 -11.80 -16.75 -22.23
N LEU A 14 -10.67 -16.29 -21.69
CA LEU A 14 -10.31 -14.88 -21.61
C LEU A 14 -10.00 -14.27 -23.00
N LYS A 15 -9.39 -15.07 -23.90
CA LYS A 15 -9.17 -14.66 -25.30
C LYS A 15 -10.47 -14.62 -26.12
N LYS A 16 -11.43 -15.50 -25.81
CA LYS A 16 -12.72 -15.57 -26.51
C LYS A 16 -13.65 -14.40 -26.17
N ASN A 17 -13.58 -13.89 -24.95
CA ASN A 17 -14.38 -12.76 -24.47
C ASN A 17 -13.47 -11.59 -24.04
N SER A 18 -13.04 -10.75 -24.97
CA SER A 18 -12.14 -9.61 -24.71
C SER A 18 -12.70 -8.60 -23.70
N MET A 19 -14.02 -8.55 -23.51
CA MET A 19 -14.69 -7.69 -22.53
C MET A 19 -14.42 -8.08 -21.08
N LEU A 20 -13.93 -9.30 -20.82
CA LEU A 20 -13.61 -9.77 -19.48
C LEU A 20 -12.25 -9.23 -18.97
N LEU A 21 -11.35 -8.87 -19.89
CA LEU A 21 -10.02 -8.33 -19.59
C LEU A 21 -10.05 -7.04 -18.75
N PRO A 22 -10.83 -6.00 -19.08
CA PRO A 22 -10.89 -4.77 -18.27
C PRO A 22 -11.45 -5.01 -16.87
N LEU A 23 -12.37 -5.96 -16.70
CA LEU A 23 -12.90 -6.32 -15.38
C LEU A 23 -11.81 -6.94 -14.50
N PHE A 24 -11.07 -7.93 -15.02
CA PHE A 24 -9.93 -8.52 -14.30
C PHE A 24 -8.82 -7.51 -14.03
N PHE A 25 -8.60 -6.55 -14.93
CA PHE A 25 -7.66 -5.47 -14.71
C PHE A 25 -8.06 -4.61 -13.50
N CYS A 26 -9.30 -4.13 -13.42
CA CYS A 26 -9.76 -3.34 -12.29
C CYS A 26 -9.65 -4.10 -10.95
N ILE A 27 -10.02 -5.38 -10.94
CA ILE A 27 -9.94 -6.23 -9.75
C ILE A 27 -8.47 -6.47 -9.36
N GLY A 28 -7.62 -6.83 -10.32
CA GLY A 28 -6.20 -7.06 -10.10
C GLY A 28 -5.48 -5.80 -9.65
N PHE A 29 -5.80 -4.66 -10.25
CA PHE A 29 -5.28 -3.36 -9.85
C PHE A 29 -5.71 -3.00 -8.43
N GLY A 30 -6.98 -3.20 -8.07
CA GLY A 30 -7.48 -2.97 -6.72
C GLY A 30 -6.77 -3.85 -5.67
N ALA A 31 -6.62 -5.15 -5.95
CA ALA A 31 -5.92 -6.08 -5.07
C ALA A 31 -4.44 -5.73 -4.91
N PHE A 32 -3.78 -5.36 -6.01
CA PHE A 32 -2.38 -4.92 -6.00
C PHE A 32 -2.20 -3.62 -5.21
N ALA A 33 -3.06 -2.62 -5.43
CA ALA A 33 -3.02 -1.35 -4.71
C ALA A 33 -3.25 -1.53 -3.20
N ALA A 34 -4.24 -2.36 -2.81
CA ALA A 34 -4.51 -2.67 -1.41
C ALA A 34 -3.31 -3.35 -0.74
N THR A 35 -2.74 -4.36 -1.39
CA THR A 35 -1.56 -5.07 -0.89
C THR A 35 -0.35 -4.14 -0.80
N GLY A 36 -0.11 -3.32 -1.82
CA GLY A 36 0.97 -2.35 -1.83
C GLY A 36 0.86 -1.32 -0.70
N TYR A 37 -0.35 -0.84 -0.40
CA TYR A 37 -0.58 0.08 0.71
C TYR A 37 -0.32 -0.58 2.07
N LEU A 38 -0.76 -1.83 2.26
CA LEU A 38 -0.47 -2.59 3.47
C LEU A 38 1.03 -2.83 3.66
N LEU A 39 1.76 -3.18 2.60
CA LEU A 39 3.22 -3.34 2.66
C LEU A 39 3.90 -2.01 3.02
N ARG A 40 3.46 -0.90 2.43
CA ARG A 40 3.97 0.44 2.78
C ARG A 40 3.72 0.75 4.25
N LEU A 41 2.53 0.45 4.77
CA LEU A 41 2.21 0.67 6.17
C LEU A 41 3.08 -0.22 7.08
N ALA A 42 3.25 -1.48 6.73
CA ALA A 42 4.05 -2.43 7.50
C ALA A 42 5.51 -1.98 7.64
N PHE A 43 6.14 -1.49 6.58
CA PHE A 43 7.57 -1.16 6.62
C PHE A 43 7.87 0.29 6.98
N ARG A 44 6.94 1.21 6.74
CA ARG A 44 7.21 2.65 6.82
C ARG A 44 6.40 3.35 7.91
N SER A 45 5.52 2.66 8.62
CA SER A 45 4.78 3.23 9.74
C SER A 45 5.67 3.37 10.99
N PRO A 46 5.69 4.53 11.67
CA PRO A 46 6.44 4.70 12.92
C PRO A 46 5.91 3.83 14.06
N ASP A 47 4.65 3.37 13.98
CA ASP A 47 4.02 2.53 15.00
C ASP A 47 4.37 1.04 14.86
N VAL A 48 4.90 0.62 13.70
CA VAL A 48 5.20 -0.78 13.40
C VAL A 48 6.70 -0.96 13.30
N THR A 49 7.29 -1.62 14.29
CA THR A 49 8.73 -1.88 14.33
C THR A 49 9.00 -3.38 14.23
N TRP A 50 9.62 -3.79 13.12
CA TRP A 50 10.05 -5.18 12.92
C TRP A 50 11.35 -5.53 13.66
N ASN A 51 12.12 -4.51 14.08
CA ASN A 51 13.39 -4.68 14.78
C ASN A 51 13.47 -3.80 16.04
N SER A 52 12.72 -4.18 17.07
CA SER A 52 12.63 -3.42 18.33
C SER A 52 13.95 -3.37 19.12
N ARG A 53 14.95 -4.18 18.76
CA ARG A 53 16.25 -4.21 19.44
C ARG A 53 17.24 -3.17 18.91
N SER A 54 17.20 -2.88 17.60
CA SER A 54 18.16 -1.96 16.97
C SER A 54 17.65 -0.53 16.89
N ASN A 55 16.33 -0.31 16.93
CA ASN A 55 15.73 1.02 16.88
C ASN A 55 14.55 1.09 17.87
N PRO A 56 14.81 1.31 19.16
CA PRO A 56 13.77 1.32 20.19
C PRO A 56 12.81 2.52 20.08
N GLU A 57 13.19 3.58 19.36
CA GLU A 57 12.39 4.80 19.18
C GLU A 57 12.11 5.10 17.69
N PRO A 58 11.25 4.30 17.02
CA PRO A 58 10.97 4.41 15.58
C PRO A 58 10.42 5.77 15.15
N TRP A 59 9.72 6.48 16.04
CA TRP A 59 9.21 7.83 15.79
C TRP A 59 10.31 8.87 15.58
N ASN A 60 11.53 8.63 16.09
CA ASN A 60 12.63 9.58 15.96
C ASN A 60 13.09 9.72 14.50
N GLU A 61 12.88 8.69 13.67
CA GLU A 61 13.16 8.74 12.22
C GLU A 61 12.24 9.73 11.47
N TYR A 62 11.02 9.92 11.98
CA TYR A 62 10.00 10.82 11.42
C TYR A 62 9.95 12.19 12.08
N LYS A 63 10.83 12.48 13.05
CA LYS A 63 10.83 13.76 13.78
C LYS A 63 10.93 14.99 12.87
N ASN A 64 11.67 14.87 11.77
CA ASN A 64 11.90 15.95 10.80
C ASN A 64 11.36 15.63 9.40
N LYS A 65 10.53 14.59 9.25
CA LYS A 65 10.04 14.12 7.96
C LYS A 65 8.53 13.92 8.01
N ASP A 66 7.85 14.34 6.95
CA ASP A 66 6.42 14.08 6.84
C ASP A 66 6.16 12.59 6.62
N TYR A 67 5.34 12.01 7.50
CA TYR A 67 4.87 10.63 7.35
C TYR A 67 3.81 10.47 6.24
N LYS A 68 3.21 11.58 5.79
CA LYS A 68 2.11 11.58 4.82
C LYS A 68 2.58 11.06 3.45
N PHE A 69 1.78 10.20 2.83
CA PHE A 69 2.13 9.59 1.53
C PHE A 69 2.16 10.61 0.38
N ILE A 70 1.26 11.61 0.39
CA ILE A 70 1.21 12.68 -0.62
C ILE A 70 1.00 14.01 0.10
N SER A 71 2.01 14.88 0.14
CA SER A 71 1.85 16.27 0.57
C SER A 71 1.47 17.15 -0.63
N VAL A 72 0.35 17.87 -0.50
CA VAL A 72 -0.09 18.84 -1.53
C VAL A 72 0.56 20.21 -1.32
N ARG A 73 1.06 20.48 -0.11
CA ARG A 73 1.73 21.72 0.28
C ARG A 73 3.11 21.36 0.81
N ASP A 74 4.07 22.23 0.55
CA ASP A 74 5.41 22.09 1.11
C ASP A 74 5.40 22.49 2.59
N THR A 75 5.56 21.49 3.45
CA THR A 75 5.61 21.62 4.91
C THR A 75 7.03 21.53 5.47
N THR A 76 8.06 21.44 4.62
CA THR A 76 9.46 21.28 5.05
C THR A 76 9.95 22.37 6.01
N ASN A 77 9.40 23.58 5.87
CA ASN A 77 9.77 24.75 6.68
C ASN A 77 8.78 25.07 7.82
N TYR A 78 7.66 24.35 7.92
CA TYR A 78 6.67 24.56 8.97
C TYR A 78 6.93 23.60 10.14
N ARG A 79 7.53 24.10 11.22
CA ARG A 79 7.75 23.35 12.46
C ARG A 79 6.91 23.94 13.58
N ALA A 80 6.14 23.10 14.26
CA ALA A 80 5.51 23.49 15.52
C ALA A 80 6.64 23.67 16.55
N THR A 81 6.85 24.91 17.00
CA THR A 81 7.76 25.19 18.10
C THR A 81 7.15 24.66 19.39
N PRO A 82 7.93 24.07 20.30
CA PRO A 82 7.43 23.69 21.62
C PRO A 82 6.84 24.92 22.33
N PRO A 83 5.75 24.75 23.11
CA PRO A 83 5.22 25.84 23.93
C PRO A 83 6.30 26.33 24.90
N GLN A 84 6.46 27.65 25.01
CA GLN A 84 7.35 28.28 25.98
C GLN A 84 6.58 28.38 27.30
N TYR A 85 7.13 27.78 28.35
CA TYR A 85 6.58 27.79 29.72
C TYR A 85 7.46 28.62 30.64
#